data_AF-A0A938S5V5-F1
#
_entry.id   AF-A0A938S5V5-F1
#
_cell.length_a   1.000
_cell.length_b   1.000
_cell.length_c   1.000
_cell.angle_alpha   90.00
_cell.angle_beta   90.00
_cell.angle_gamma   90.00
#
_symmetry.space_group_name_H-M   'P 1'
#
loop_
_entity.id
_entity.type
_entity.pdbx_description
1 polymer ?
#
loop_
_entity_poly.entity_id
_entity_poly.type
_entity_poly.pdbx_seq_one_letter_code
_entity_poly.pdbx_strand_id
1 'polypeptide(L)'
;MHIPFATSTTAGPGRLLFSNPHPHPGAGTEAKLPRVNLTVRSSTDEGRTWPVARLLHAGPASCSCLARLPDGTILCLYEGGNPGGKTWRDFLRLARFDFRRLLGEQEPNEPTDRRK
;
A
#
# COMPACT_ATOMS: atom_id res chain seq x y z
N MET A 1 13.68 18.98 -17.81
CA MET A 1 13.67 19.18 -16.34
C MET A 1 14.27 17.93 -15.71
N HIS A 2 15.51 18.02 -15.21
CA HIS A 2 16.29 16.89 -14.70
C HIS A 2 16.47 17.11 -13.20
N ILE A 3 16.02 16.17 -12.37
CA ILE A 3 16.16 16.24 -10.91
C ILE A 3 17.27 15.26 -10.53
N PRO A 4 18.45 15.72 -10.07
CA PRO A 4 19.52 14.81 -9.68
C PRO A 4 19.17 14.15 -8.32
N PHE A 5 19.32 12.83 -8.24
CA PHE A 5 19.21 12.08 -6.98
C PHE A 5 20.61 11.82 -6.45
N ALA A 6 20.91 12.31 -5.24
CA ALA A 6 22.16 12.02 -4.55
C ALA A 6 22.18 10.56 -4.07
N THR A 7 23.21 9.82 -4.46
CA THR A 7 23.48 8.47 -3.96
C THR A 7 24.10 8.58 -2.57
N SER A 8 23.40 8.10 -1.56
CA SER A 8 23.98 7.81 -0.25
C SER A 8 23.76 6.34 0.04
N THR A 9 24.80 5.56 -0.25
CA THR A 9 24.89 4.12 0.00
C THR A 9 25.02 3.85 1.49
N THR A 10 23.98 3.26 2.07
CA THR A 10 24.08 2.04 2.89
C THR A 10 22.75 1.34 2.73
N ALA A 11 22.64 0.49 1.69
CA ALA A 11 21.44 -0.31 1.50
C ALA A 11 21.45 -1.41 2.57
N GLY A 12 20.64 -1.24 3.61
CA GLY A 12 20.19 -2.38 4.41
C GLY A 12 19.58 -3.47 3.51
N PRO A 13 19.34 -4.68 4.02
CA PRO A 13 18.79 -5.78 3.22
C PRO A 13 17.58 -5.29 2.41
N GLY A 14 17.65 -5.49 1.09
CA GLY A 14 16.65 -4.99 0.15
C GLY A 14 15.26 -5.45 0.54
N ARG A 15 14.30 -4.52 0.54
CA ARG A 15 12.91 -4.80 0.89
C ARG A 15 12.02 -4.59 -0.34
N LEU A 16 11.20 -5.60 -0.63
CA LEU A 16 10.21 -5.52 -1.70
C LEU A 16 8.85 -5.14 -1.14
N LEU A 17 8.11 -4.38 -1.94
CA LEU A 17 6.70 -4.07 -1.72
C LEU A 17 5.88 -4.54 -2.92
N PHE A 18 4.73 -5.12 -2.64
CA PHE A 18 3.78 -5.55 -3.66
C PHE A 18 2.38 -5.12 -3.27
N SER A 19 1.66 -4.50 -4.19
CA SER A 19 0.26 -4.08 -3.99
C SER A 19 -0.65 -4.85 -4.93
N ASN A 20 -1.68 -5.48 -4.38
CA ASN A 20 -2.68 -6.19 -5.18
C ASN A 20 -4.05 -6.24 -4.49
N PRO A 21 -5.16 -6.31 -5.25
CA PRO A 21 -6.43 -6.76 -4.70
C PRO A 21 -6.29 -8.20 -4.17
N HIS A 22 -6.73 -8.42 -2.94
CA HIS A 22 -6.63 -9.71 -2.27
C HIS A 22 -7.96 -10.04 -1.56
N PRO A 23 -8.90 -10.72 -2.23
CA PRO A 23 -10.14 -11.13 -1.61
C PRO A 23 -9.91 -12.15 -0.51
N HIS A 24 -10.86 -12.25 0.43
CA HIS A 24 -10.79 -13.26 1.48
C HIS A 24 -10.97 -14.67 0.88
N PRO A 25 -10.35 -15.72 1.47
CA PRO A 25 -10.61 -17.10 1.07
C PRO A 25 -12.12 -17.40 1.04
N GLY A 26 -12.59 -18.09 0.00
CA GLY A 26 -14.00 -18.39 -0.21
C GLY A 26 -14.80 -17.33 -0.97
N ALA A 27 -14.20 -16.20 -1.35
CA ALA A 27 -14.87 -15.16 -2.13
C ALA A 27 -15.15 -15.52 -3.60
N GLY A 28 -14.71 -16.69 -4.07
CA GLY A 28 -14.95 -17.17 -5.43
C GLY A 28 -13.98 -18.28 -5.83
N THR A 29 -14.06 -18.70 -7.09
CA THR A 29 -13.04 -19.57 -7.71
C THR A 29 -11.86 -18.73 -8.17
N GLU A 30 -10.67 -19.32 -8.29
CA GLU A 30 -9.45 -18.62 -8.76
C GLU A 30 -9.68 -17.87 -10.09
N ALA A 31 -10.47 -18.46 -11.00
CA ALA A 31 -10.81 -17.87 -12.30
C ALA A 31 -11.75 -16.65 -12.21
N LYS A 32 -12.43 -16.42 -11.07
CA LYS A 32 -13.43 -15.36 -10.88
C LYS A 32 -13.28 -14.66 -9.53
N LEU A 33 -12.06 -14.52 -9.04
CA LEU A 33 -11.83 -13.80 -7.79
C LEU A 33 -12.20 -12.32 -7.94
N PRO A 34 -13.02 -11.78 -7.01
CA PRO A 34 -13.38 -10.38 -7.06
C PRO A 34 -12.14 -9.51 -6.79
N ARG A 35 -12.01 -8.42 -7.56
CA ARG A 35 -10.97 -7.42 -7.37
C ARG A 35 -11.35 -6.49 -6.22
N VAL A 36 -11.12 -6.95 -5.00
CA VAL A 36 -11.42 -6.23 -3.76
C VAL A 36 -10.24 -6.27 -2.82
N ASN A 37 -10.27 -5.39 -1.81
CA ASN A 37 -9.34 -5.37 -0.69
C ASN A 37 -7.89 -5.16 -1.14
N LEU A 38 -7.60 -3.95 -1.63
CA LEU A 38 -6.23 -3.59 -2.01
C LEU A 38 -5.32 -3.71 -0.79
N THR A 39 -4.33 -4.56 -0.91
CA THR A 39 -3.42 -4.91 0.18
C THR A 39 -1.98 -4.64 -0.26
N VAL A 40 -1.19 -4.03 0.60
CA VAL A 40 0.26 -3.88 0.43
C VAL A 40 0.97 -4.94 1.25
N ARG A 41 1.89 -5.65 0.63
CA ARG A 41 2.66 -6.75 1.21
C ARG A 41 4.14 -6.40 1.20
N SER A 42 4.89 -6.91 2.18
CA SER A 42 6.34 -6.72 2.25
C SER A 42 7.09 -8.03 2.36
N SER A 43 8.22 -8.11 1.67
CA SER A 43 9.18 -9.22 1.71
C SER A 43 10.59 -8.68 1.98
N THR A 44 11.37 -9.43 2.75
CA THR A 44 12.80 -9.21 3.03
C THR A 44 13.67 -10.36 2.55
N ASP A 45 13.09 -11.34 1.86
CA ASP A 45 13.74 -12.55 1.36
C ASP A 45 13.61 -12.68 -0.16
N GLU A 46 13.66 -11.53 -0.84
CA GLU A 46 13.59 -11.39 -2.31
C GLU A 46 12.28 -11.93 -2.91
N GLY A 47 11.18 -11.83 -2.15
CA GLY A 47 9.84 -12.21 -2.60
C GLY A 47 9.48 -13.67 -2.36
N ARG A 48 10.33 -14.44 -1.65
CA ARG A 48 10.05 -15.83 -1.29
C ARG A 48 8.89 -15.94 -0.30
N THR A 49 8.83 -15.05 0.70
CA THR A 49 7.73 -14.96 1.66
C THR A 49 7.23 -13.54 1.84
N TRP A 50 5.97 -13.42 2.27
CA TRP A 50 5.27 -12.13 2.44
C TRP A 50 4.59 -12.06 3.82
N PRO A 51 5.36 -12.06 4.92
CA PRO A 51 4.82 -12.15 6.28
C PRO A 51 4.05 -10.90 6.72
N VAL A 52 4.32 -9.75 6.08
CA VAL A 52 3.61 -8.49 6.36
C VAL A 52 2.60 -8.25 5.24
N ALA A 53 1.33 -8.08 5.61
CA ALA A 53 0.25 -7.66 4.72
C ALA A 53 -0.61 -6.61 5.44
N ARG A 54 -0.95 -5.54 4.73
CA ARG A 54 -1.78 -4.45 5.26
C ARG A 54 -2.84 -4.05 4.25
N LEU A 55 -4.09 -4.03 4.72
CA LEU A 55 -5.21 -3.55 3.93
C LEU A 55 -5.10 -2.04 3.76
N LEU A 56 -5.00 -1.58 2.52
CA LEU A 56 -4.95 -0.17 2.15
C LEU A 56 -6.36 0.36 1.84
N HIS A 57 -7.20 -0.45 1.21
CA HIS A 57 -8.58 -0.09 0.87
C HIS A 57 -9.51 -1.29 1.01
N ALA A 58 -10.57 -1.16 1.80
CA ALA A 58 -11.63 -2.15 1.91
C ALA A 58 -12.68 -1.93 0.81
N GLY A 59 -12.99 -2.98 0.04
CA GLY A 59 -13.94 -2.91 -1.08
C GLY A 59 -13.26 -2.98 -2.46
N PRO A 60 -13.97 -2.66 -3.55
CA PRO A 60 -13.44 -2.80 -4.90
C PRO A 60 -12.16 -2.00 -5.10
N ALA A 61 -11.17 -2.63 -5.71
CA ALA A 61 -9.92 -1.97 -6.07
C ALA A 61 -9.28 -2.66 -7.26
N SER A 62 -8.58 -1.92 -8.10
CA SER A 62 -7.93 -2.48 -9.28
C SER A 62 -6.51 -1.95 -9.45
N CYS A 63 -6.19 -1.31 -10.58
CA CYS A 63 -4.81 -0.96 -10.91
C CYS A 63 -4.22 -0.07 -9.81
N SER A 64 -2.98 -0.35 -9.46
CA SER A 64 -2.25 0.36 -8.41
C SER A 64 -0.80 0.53 -8.81
N CYS A 65 -0.18 1.63 -8.39
CA CYS A 65 1.23 1.94 -8.59
C CYS A 65 1.87 2.39 -7.28
N LEU A 66 3.05 1.87 -6.97
CA LEU A 66 3.82 2.23 -5.78
C LEU A 66 5.01 3.13 -6.17
N ALA A 67 5.30 4.12 -5.33
CA ALA A 67 6.51 4.93 -5.42
C ALA A 67 7.09 5.16 -4.02
N ARG A 68 8.41 5.36 -3.93
CA ARG A 68 9.10 5.71 -2.68
C ARG A 68 9.72 7.10 -2.80
N LEU A 69 9.47 7.95 -1.82
CA LEU A 69 10.10 9.26 -1.70
C LEU A 69 11.47 9.15 -0.99
N PRO A 70 12.34 10.18 -1.11
CA PRO A 70 13.65 10.18 -0.46
C PRO A 70 13.59 10.06 1.06
N ASP A 71 12.53 10.60 1.68
CA ASP A 71 12.29 10.55 3.14
C ASP A 71 11.81 9.16 3.64
N GLY A 72 11.69 8.17 2.75
CA GLY A 72 11.23 6.83 3.07
C GLY A 72 9.71 6.66 3.03
N THR A 73 8.95 7.73 2.76
CA THR A 73 7.51 7.65 2.53
C THR A 73 7.21 6.79 1.30
N ILE A 74 6.20 5.96 1.42
CA ILE A 74 5.62 5.17 0.35
C ILE A 74 4.32 5.83 -0.12
N LEU A 75 4.20 5.97 -1.42
CA LEU A 75 3.00 6.41 -2.11
C LEU A 75 2.37 5.21 -2.82
N CYS A 76 1.05 5.10 -2.73
CA CYS A 76 0.28 4.15 -3.53
C CYS A 76 -0.86 4.89 -4.24
N LEU A 77 -0.75 5.03 -5.55
CA LEU A 77 -1.83 5.53 -6.40
C LEU A 77 -2.68 4.34 -6.83
N TYR A 78 -3.98 4.39 -6.63
CA TYR A 78 -4.86 3.25 -6.96
C TYR A 78 -6.26 3.66 -7.37
N GLU A 79 -6.88 2.81 -8.18
CA GLU A 79 -8.30 2.85 -8.50
C GLU A 79 -9.10 2.13 -7.41
N GLY A 80 -10.14 2.77 -6.90
CA GLY A 80 -11.00 2.21 -5.87
C GLY A 80 -12.48 2.48 -6.10
N GLY A 81 -13.29 1.61 -5.48
CA GLY A 81 -14.73 1.73 -5.39
C GLY A 81 -15.19 2.02 -3.98
N ASN A 82 -16.40 2.55 -3.86
CA ASN A 82 -17.04 2.71 -2.56
C ASN A 82 -17.32 1.33 -1.91
N PRO A 83 -17.26 1.21 -0.58
CA PRO A 83 -17.67 0.00 0.11
C PRO A 83 -19.10 -0.41 -0.28
N GLY A 84 -19.29 -1.69 -0.61
CA GLY A 84 -20.58 -2.21 -1.11
C GLY A 84 -20.85 -1.92 -2.61
N GLY A 85 -20.00 -1.14 -3.27
CA GLY A 85 -20.05 -0.93 -4.71
C GLY A 85 -19.62 -2.16 -5.51
N LYS A 86 -20.02 -2.22 -6.79
CA LYS A 86 -19.65 -3.31 -7.72
C LYS A 86 -18.49 -2.95 -8.66
N THR A 87 -18.06 -1.69 -8.63
CA THR A 87 -17.08 -1.10 -9.54
C THR A 87 -15.87 -0.61 -8.76
N TRP A 88 -14.69 -0.64 -9.38
CA TRP A 88 -13.42 -0.17 -8.81
C TRP A 88 -12.94 1.15 -9.42
N ARG A 89 -13.78 1.80 -10.24
CA ARG A 89 -13.44 3.04 -10.98
C ARG A 89 -14.13 4.28 -10.42
N ASP A 90 -14.65 4.20 -9.21
CA ASP A 90 -15.40 5.32 -8.63
C ASP A 90 -14.46 6.49 -8.32
N PHE A 91 -13.21 6.19 -7.96
CA PHE A 91 -12.18 7.19 -7.72
C PHE A 91 -10.77 6.68 -8.03
N LEU A 92 -9.87 7.64 -8.20
CA LEU A 92 -8.42 7.47 -8.11
C LEU A 92 -7.95 8.10 -6.79
N ARG A 93 -7.20 7.36 -5.97
CA ARG A 93 -6.70 7.86 -4.67
C ARG A 93 -5.21 7.66 -4.54
N LEU A 94 -4.54 8.65 -3.95
CA LEU A 94 -3.14 8.56 -3.53
C LEU A 94 -3.08 8.34 -2.02
N ALA A 95 -2.72 7.14 -1.59
CA ALA A 95 -2.41 6.86 -0.20
C ALA A 95 -0.93 7.19 0.09
N ARG A 96 -0.68 7.71 1.30
CA ARG A 96 0.64 8.03 1.82
C ARG A 96 0.84 7.33 3.16
N PHE A 97 1.91 6.57 3.29
CA PHE A 97 2.27 5.86 4.52
C PHE A 97 3.78 5.59 4.55
N ASP A 98 4.32 5.22 5.70
CA ASP A 98 5.70 4.78 5.87
C ASP A 98 5.76 3.29 6.24
N PHE A 99 6.98 2.77 6.40
CA PHE A 99 7.21 1.39 6.77
C PHE A 99 6.76 1.04 8.19
N ARG A 100 6.81 1.97 9.16
CA ARG A 100 6.36 1.70 10.53
C ARG A 100 4.86 1.38 10.52
N ARG A 101 4.10 2.19 9.79
CA ARG A 101 2.67 1.95 9.57
C ARG A 101 2.38 0.64 8.85
N LEU A 102 3.24 0.23 7.89
CA LEU A 102 3.14 -1.10 7.27
C LEU A 102 3.40 -2.24 8.26
N LEU A 103 4.34 -2.06 9.19
CA LEU A 103 4.66 -3.04 10.22
C LEU A 103 3.64 -3.06 11.36
N GLY A 104 2.68 -2.13 11.38
CA GLY A 104 1.64 -2.03 12.41
C GLY A 104 2.08 -1.20 13.62
N GLU A 105 3.20 -0.50 13.51
CA GLU A 105 3.62 0.50 14.49
C GLU A 105 2.77 1.75 14.27
N GLN A 106 2.16 2.26 15.35
CA GLN A 106 1.47 3.54 15.32
C GLN A 106 2.51 4.65 15.50
N GLU A 107 2.41 5.70 14.66
CA GLU A 107 3.16 6.93 14.92
C GLU A 107 2.78 7.48 16.30
N PRO A 108 3.70 8.15 17.03
CA PRO A 108 3.33 8.89 18.21
C PRO A 108 2.20 9.84 17.84
N ASN A 109 1.11 9.80 18.60
CA ASN A 109 -0.06 10.64 18.37
C ASN A 109 0.42 12.10 18.25
N GLU A 110 0.24 12.72 17.08
CA GLU A 110 0.52 14.15 16.91
C GLU A 110 -0.28 14.88 17.99
N PRO A 111 0.35 15.69 18.85
CA PRO A 111 -0.40 16.41 19.86
C PRO A 111 -1.39 17.28 19.11
N THR A 112 -2.68 16.95 19.26
CA THR A 112 -3.75 17.77 18.72
C THR A 112 -3.61 19.12 19.40
N ASP A 113 -3.01 20.11 18.73
CA ASP A 113 -3.01 21.50 19.18
C ASP A 113 -4.45 21.98 19.10
N ARG A 114 -5.23 21.66 20.14
CA ARG A 114 -6.48 22.32 20.45
C ARG A 114 -6.12 23.69 20.99
N ARG A 115 -5.75 24.61 20.10
CA ARG A 115 -5.78 26.04 20.41
C ARG A 115 -6.93 26.70 19.65
N LYS A 116 -7.96 26.94 20.48
CA LYS A 116 -8.98 28.01 20.49
C LYS A 116 -9.58 28.47 19.17
#